data_AF-A0A8T4DT51-F1
#
_entry.id   AF-A0A8T4DT51-F1
#
_cell.length_a   1.000
_cell.length_b   1.000
_cell.length_c   1.000
_cell.angle_alpha   90.00
_cell.angle_beta   90.00
_cell.angle_gamma   90.00
#
_symmetry.space_group_name_H-M   'P 1'
#
loop_
_entity.id
_entity.type
_entity.pdbx_description
1 polymer ?
#
loop_
_entity_poly.entity_id
_entity_poly.type
_entity_poly.pdbx_seq_one_letter_code
_entity_poly.pdbx_strand_id
1 'polypeptide(L)'
;MLLEITLAIIFAKIFNLIFEKIKQPGVIGEIIAGIILGPSLLGALSGSSLTLFGSSVFHFTLDLTSPEFKEVAFIGVIFLLFIVGLETNTGDLKKTRKAGFFVGIFGVIVPFFAGCLFGILFGMDVIQCMAVGAILVATSATIAIRIFADLDMLSTRVGLTLHTAIVLNDIFAIIIFALVFGTGNSLTLFLQILLFFSLTIVIGFLLVRFTVYKSSARKAPIIIITSGLVICFLFAAFAENMGLTAIIGAFIAGLFIRKTPQAGILIDYIKTIGYAFFIPLFFVSVGAGFDFLYLLQSDNFGSLLFFITVFVLFGIFANFLGGSLGGRLSGLSRKESISVGIGMMPVMGVALIIVTTGIDRGIFGAPTGFLANQIRTATLLLIIISTLVTPPLLKRSMAPIVLKRIGKTKTKLSLYTHPHCPECFSPLRLNPAKNEWYCDTCQGFIKIYKKRPQPALREKEKIDRHMKYIIGAGTILLCGYVIQSSFDMTVVEKLSAIIGIFLGTTLAFFTIRLLFQAKRTIS
;
A
#
# COMPACT_ATOMS: atom_id res chain seq x y z
N MET A 1 7.75 6.74 27.06
CA MET A 1 8.21 6.19 25.76
C MET A 1 8.81 4.77 25.77
N LEU A 2 10.00 4.49 26.31
CA LEU A 2 10.59 3.13 26.18
C LEU A 2 9.73 2.01 26.80
N LEU A 3 9.08 2.31 27.93
CA LEU A 3 8.10 1.42 28.55
C LEU A 3 6.88 1.19 27.64
N GLU A 4 6.32 2.25 27.05
CA GLU A 4 5.20 2.16 26.09
C GLU A 4 5.56 1.27 24.90
N ILE A 5 6.75 1.47 24.31
CA ILE A 5 7.24 0.65 23.19
C ILE A 5 7.35 -0.83 23.62
N THR A 6 7.90 -1.07 24.81
CA THR A 6 8.07 -2.43 25.34
C THR A 6 6.72 -3.11 25.53
N LEU A 7 5.77 -2.44 26.19
CA LEU A 7 4.42 -2.96 26.42
C LEU A 7 3.64 -3.14 25.11
N ALA A 8 3.73 -2.17 24.21
CA ALA A 8 3.12 -2.24 22.88
C ALA A 8 3.58 -3.49 22.12
N ILE A 9 4.88 -3.76 22.08
CA ILE A 9 5.42 -4.93 21.38
C ILE A 9 5.02 -6.23 22.07
N ILE A 10 5.13 -6.31 23.40
CA ILE A 10 4.75 -7.51 24.15
C ILE A 10 3.29 -7.86 23.90
N PHE A 11 2.37 -6.91 24.10
CA PHE A 11 0.94 -7.14 23.87
C PHE A 11 0.66 -7.43 22.40
N ALA A 12 1.23 -6.66 21.47
CA ALA A 12 1.05 -6.91 20.04
C ALA A 12 1.43 -8.34 19.66
N LYS A 13 2.58 -8.86 20.15
CA LYS A 13 3.02 -10.23 19.85
C LYS A 13 2.16 -11.30 20.53
N ILE A 14 1.77 -11.10 21.78
CA ILE A 14 0.88 -12.04 22.49
C ILE A 14 -0.45 -12.14 21.75
N PHE A 15 -1.09 -11.01 21.46
CA PHE A 15 -2.38 -11.00 20.78
C PHE A 15 -2.27 -11.46 19.33
N ASN A 16 -1.19 -11.13 18.62
CA ASN A 16 -0.93 -11.67 17.28
C ASN A 16 -0.88 -13.21 17.32
N LEU A 17 -0.11 -13.82 18.22
CA LEU A 17 -0.04 -15.28 18.38
C LEU A 17 -1.41 -15.90 18.73
N ILE A 18 -2.19 -15.27 19.60
CA ILE A 18 -3.55 -15.72 19.94
C ILE A 18 -4.43 -15.74 18.69
N PHE A 19 -4.40 -14.65 17.90
CA PHE A 19 -5.21 -14.51 16.69
C PHE A 19 -4.77 -15.47 15.59
N GLU A 20 -3.47 -15.67 15.39
CA GLU A 20 -2.95 -16.69 14.48
C GLU A 20 -3.38 -18.10 14.88
N LYS A 21 -3.37 -18.41 16.19
CA LYS A 21 -3.82 -19.71 16.72
C LYS A 21 -5.31 -19.99 16.45
N ILE A 22 -6.17 -18.97 16.51
CA ILE A 22 -7.59 -19.09 16.11
C ILE A 22 -7.80 -18.94 14.59
N LYS A 23 -6.71 -18.99 13.80
CA LYS A 23 -6.71 -18.90 12.33
C LYS A 23 -7.25 -17.57 11.80
N GLN A 24 -7.10 -16.49 12.57
CA GLN A 24 -7.41 -15.12 12.17
C GLN A 24 -6.11 -14.35 11.86
N PRO A 25 -6.15 -13.29 11.04
CA PRO A 25 -4.96 -12.50 10.73
C PRO A 25 -4.40 -11.80 11.97
N GLY A 26 -3.09 -11.95 12.18
CA GLY A 26 -2.37 -11.47 13.37
C GLY A 26 -2.52 -9.97 13.65
N VAL A 27 -2.67 -9.16 12.59
CA VAL A 27 -2.90 -7.71 12.65
C VAL A 27 -4.11 -7.33 13.52
N ILE A 28 -5.14 -8.19 13.58
CA ILE A 28 -6.30 -7.98 14.45
C ILE A 28 -5.86 -7.95 15.92
N GLY A 29 -5.01 -8.89 16.31
CA GLY A 29 -4.47 -8.97 17.65
C GLY A 29 -3.64 -7.72 18.01
N GLU A 30 -2.84 -7.21 17.08
CA GLU A 30 -2.02 -6.01 17.28
C GLU A 30 -2.88 -4.76 17.53
N ILE A 31 -4.02 -4.62 16.85
CA ILE A 31 -4.97 -3.51 17.07
C ILE A 31 -5.70 -3.66 18.41
N ILE A 32 -6.14 -4.87 18.76
CA ILE A 32 -6.79 -5.14 20.05
C ILE A 32 -5.82 -4.86 21.21
N ALA A 33 -4.54 -5.20 21.06
CA ALA A 33 -3.50 -4.82 22.01
C ALA A 33 -3.44 -3.30 22.22
N GLY A 34 -3.52 -2.52 21.13
CA GLY A 34 -3.62 -1.06 21.20
C GLY A 34 -4.85 -0.56 21.95
N ILE A 35 -6.00 -1.14 21.67
CA ILE A 35 -7.25 -0.79 22.36
C ILE A 35 -7.13 -1.04 23.87
N ILE A 36 -6.58 -2.19 24.27
CA ILE A 36 -6.41 -2.58 25.67
C ILE A 36 -5.40 -1.69 26.40
N LEU A 37 -4.31 -1.33 25.73
CA LEU A 37 -3.30 -0.43 26.27
C LEU A 37 -3.69 1.05 26.18
N GLY A 38 -4.73 1.37 25.39
CA GLY A 38 -5.19 2.73 25.14
C GLY A 38 -5.69 3.46 26.40
N PRO A 39 -5.91 4.78 26.27
CA PRO A 39 -6.24 5.66 27.39
C PRO A 39 -7.53 5.28 28.11
N SER A 40 -8.44 4.54 27.48
CA SER A 40 -9.71 4.14 28.09
C SER A 40 -9.66 2.85 28.92
N LEU A 41 -8.55 2.09 28.88
CA LEU A 41 -8.38 0.83 29.62
C LEU A 41 -7.13 0.87 30.49
N LEU A 42 -6.05 0.17 30.15
CA LEU A 42 -4.82 0.19 30.96
C LEU A 42 -4.17 1.58 30.99
N GLY A 43 -4.34 2.39 29.93
CA GLY A 43 -3.92 3.78 29.90
C GLY A 43 -4.71 4.68 30.86
N ALA A 44 -5.93 4.28 31.28
CA ALA A 44 -6.69 5.03 32.30
C ALA A 44 -6.03 4.94 33.69
N LEU A 45 -5.21 3.91 33.92
CA LEU A 45 -4.41 3.74 35.13
C LEU A 45 -3.10 4.55 35.08
N SER A 46 -2.83 5.24 33.96
CA SER A 46 -1.68 6.14 33.84
C SER A 46 -1.79 7.28 34.85
N GLY A 47 -0.72 7.53 35.60
CA GLY A 47 -0.71 8.47 36.73
C GLY A 47 -0.97 7.83 38.09
N SER A 48 -1.28 6.53 38.15
CA SER A 48 -1.30 5.80 39.42
C SER A 48 0.12 5.60 39.96
N SER A 49 0.39 6.15 41.14
CA SER A 49 1.65 5.96 41.85
C SER A 49 1.51 4.79 42.81
N LEU A 50 2.34 3.75 42.67
CA LEU A 50 2.43 2.71 43.68
C LEU A 50 3.27 3.27 44.85
N THR A 51 2.61 3.63 45.94
CA THR A 51 3.26 4.09 47.17
C THR A 51 3.59 2.89 48.05
N LEU A 52 4.88 2.65 48.31
CA LEU A 52 5.37 1.68 49.28
C LEU A 52 6.11 2.44 50.38
N PHE A 53 5.75 2.21 51.65
CA PHE A 53 6.35 2.88 52.82
C PHE A 53 6.37 4.42 52.73
N GLY A 54 5.28 5.03 52.25
CA GLY A 54 5.16 6.50 52.17
C GLY A 54 6.02 7.16 51.08
N SER A 55 6.72 6.38 50.25
CA SER A 55 7.50 6.86 49.11
C SER A 55 6.92 6.33 47.80
N SER A 56 6.83 7.19 46.79
CA SER A 56 6.45 6.80 45.42
C SER A 56 7.59 5.97 44.80
N VAL A 57 7.43 4.64 44.80
CA VAL A 57 8.46 3.72 44.28
C VAL A 57 8.37 3.56 42.76
N PHE A 58 7.17 3.73 42.19
CA PHE A 58 6.95 3.59 40.76
C PHE A 58 5.88 4.55 40.25
N HIS A 59 6.25 5.42 39.31
CA HIS A 59 5.33 6.24 38.53
C HIS A 59 5.00 5.51 37.22
N PHE A 60 3.83 4.87 37.17
CA PHE A 60 3.34 4.27 35.93
C PHE A 60 2.71 5.36 35.07
N THR A 61 3.42 5.77 34.02
CA THR A 61 2.89 6.64 32.98
C THR A 61 2.84 5.85 31.68
N LEU A 62 1.64 5.64 31.17
CA LEU A 62 1.38 4.95 29.90
C LEU A 62 0.55 5.88 29.02
N ASP A 63 1.20 6.52 28.05
CA ASP A 63 0.52 7.32 27.05
C ASP A 63 0.97 6.95 25.63
N LEU A 64 0.19 6.05 25.02
CA LEU A 64 0.36 5.62 23.62
C LEU A 64 -0.25 6.61 22.61
N THR A 65 -0.83 7.71 23.10
CA THR A 65 -1.38 8.79 22.27
C THR A 65 -0.46 10.00 22.17
N SER A 66 0.65 9.98 22.91
CA SER A 66 1.72 10.96 22.88
C SER A 66 2.26 11.18 21.45
N PRO A 67 2.61 12.43 21.08
CA PRO A 67 3.11 12.74 19.74
C PRO A 67 4.38 11.95 19.42
N GLU A 68 5.27 11.77 20.39
CA GLU A 68 6.53 11.04 20.23
C GLU A 68 6.30 9.57 19.88
N PHE A 69 5.36 8.90 20.57
CA PHE A 69 5.02 7.51 20.27
C PHE A 69 4.37 7.39 18.87
N LYS A 70 3.49 8.32 18.50
CA LYS A 70 2.83 8.33 17.20
C LYS A 70 3.82 8.51 16.05
N GLU A 71 4.84 9.33 16.20
CA GLU A 71 5.91 9.50 15.19
C GLU A 71 6.70 8.21 14.99
N VAL A 72 7.10 7.53 16.07
CA VAL A 72 7.78 6.23 15.99
C VAL A 72 6.88 5.16 15.36
N ALA A 73 5.61 5.13 15.76
CA ALA A 73 4.61 4.21 15.20
C ALA A 73 4.36 4.48 13.70
N PHE A 74 4.42 5.75 13.26
CA PHE A 74 4.24 6.12 11.86
C PHE A 74 5.35 5.56 10.95
N ILE A 75 6.56 5.38 11.45
CA ILE A 75 7.63 4.68 10.72
C ILE A 75 7.20 3.24 10.38
N GLY A 76 6.38 2.59 11.21
CA GLY A 76 5.83 1.26 10.95
C GLY A 76 5.03 1.17 9.68
N VAL A 77 4.16 2.14 9.40
CA VAL A 77 3.39 2.16 8.15
C VAL A 77 4.27 2.44 6.94
N ILE A 78 5.29 3.30 7.07
CA ILE A 78 6.29 3.54 6.02
C ILE A 78 7.00 2.23 5.65
N PHE A 79 7.46 1.45 6.64
CA PHE A 79 8.10 0.16 6.42
C PHE A 79 7.17 -0.85 5.76
N LEU A 80 5.93 -0.94 6.23
CA LEU A 80 4.94 -1.86 5.66
C LEU A 80 4.73 -1.59 4.18
N LEU A 81 4.49 -0.34 3.78
CA LEU A 81 4.25 0.00 2.38
C LEU A 81 5.52 -0.07 1.52
N PHE A 82 6.67 0.17 2.12
CA PHE A 82 7.94 -0.05 1.43
C PHE A 82 8.17 -1.52 1.08
N ILE A 83 7.94 -2.45 2.02
CA ILE A 83 8.01 -3.90 1.80
C ILE A 83 7.08 -4.30 0.67
N VAL A 84 5.86 -3.78 0.68
CA VAL A 84 4.86 -4.03 -0.36
C VAL A 84 5.34 -3.56 -1.73
N GLY A 85 5.93 -2.36 -1.80
CA GLY A 85 6.55 -1.87 -3.02
C GLY A 85 7.65 -2.80 -3.53
N LEU A 86 8.48 -3.31 -2.61
CA LEU A 86 9.56 -4.27 -2.91
C LEU A 86 9.04 -5.64 -3.38
N GLU A 87 7.84 -6.05 -3.00
CA GLU A 87 7.20 -7.29 -3.47
C GLU A 87 6.48 -7.14 -4.80
N THR A 88 6.06 -5.91 -5.11
CA THR A 88 5.17 -5.65 -6.22
C THR A 88 5.90 -5.60 -7.55
N ASN A 89 5.55 -6.54 -8.44
CA ASN A 89 6.07 -6.55 -9.79
C ASN A 89 5.26 -5.59 -10.71
N THR A 90 5.90 -4.51 -11.15
CA THR A 90 5.29 -3.54 -12.07
C THR A 90 4.78 -4.14 -13.39
N GLY A 91 5.35 -5.26 -13.85
CA GLY A 91 4.85 -5.98 -15.03
C GLY A 91 3.47 -6.60 -14.80
N ASP A 92 3.16 -6.99 -13.57
CA ASP A 92 1.90 -7.60 -13.21
C ASP A 92 0.80 -6.55 -12.97
N LEU A 93 1.16 -5.38 -12.43
CA LEU A 93 0.24 -4.22 -12.32
C LEU A 93 -0.28 -3.77 -13.70
N LYS A 94 0.57 -3.82 -14.75
CA LYS A 94 0.15 -3.45 -16.11
C LYS A 94 -0.95 -4.37 -16.67
N LYS A 95 -0.97 -5.65 -16.24
CA LYS A 95 -1.98 -6.63 -16.68
C LYS A 95 -3.36 -6.33 -16.09
N THR A 96 -3.41 -5.72 -14.92
CA THR A 96 -4.65 -5.36 -14.21
C THR A 96 -5.03 -3.89 -14.32
N ARG A 97 -4.32 -3.07 -15.12
CA ARG A 97 -4.55 -1.62 -15.22
C ARG A 97 -6.01 -1.22 -15.46
N LYS A 98 -6.72 -1.94 -16.33
CA LYS A 98 -8.14 -1.65 -16.62
C LYS A 98 -8.98 -1.93 -15.37
N ALA A 99 -8.76 -3.07 -14.74
CA ALA A 99 -9.47 -3.43 -13.52
C ALA A 99 -9.19 -2.46 -12.37
N GLY A 100 -7.93 -2.11 -12.15
CA GLY A 100 -7.53 -1.11 -11.16
C GLY A 100 -8.18 0.24 -11.38
N PHE A 101 -8.23 0.71 -12.63
CA PHE A 101 -8.82 1.99 -12.98
C PHE A 101 -10.32 2.07 -12.67
N PHE A 102 -11.10 1.08 -13.10
CA PHE A 102 -12.54 1.04 -12.81
C PHE A 102 -12.81 0.86 -11.32
N VAL A 103 -12.07 -0.03 -10.64
CA VAL A 103 -12.19 -0.21 -9.19
C VAL A 103 -11.84 1.08 -8.46
N GLY A 104 -10.81 1.81 -8.88
CA GLY A 104 -10.43 3.08 -8.28
C GLY A 104 -11.51 4.17 -8.45
N ILE A 105 -12.02 4.35 -9.67
CA ILE A 105 -13.08 5.34 -9.93
C ILE A 105 -14.34 5.04 -9.12
N PHE A 106 -14.85 3.81 -9.17
CA PHE A 106 -16.05 3.45 -8.42
C PHE A 106 -15.81 3.38 -6.92
N GLY A 107 -14.58 3.04 -6.50
CA GLY A 107 -14.10 3.09 -5.12
C GLY A 107 -13.94 4.51 -4.57
N VAL A 108 -14.12 5.54 -5.39
CA VAL A 108 -14.19 6.95 -4.96
C VAL A 108 -15.63 7.46 -5.08
N ILE A 109 -16.23 7.32 -6.26
CA ILE A 109 -17.56 7.87 -6.54
C ILE A 109 -18.62 7.31 -5.58
N VAL A 110 -18.68 5.98 -5.43
CA VAL A 110 -19.71 5.35 -4.60
C VAL A 110 -19.59 5.75 -3.12
N PRO A 111 -18.43 5.62 -2.45
CA PRO A 111 -18.31 6.06 -1.06
C PRO A 111 -18.46 7.57 -0.86
N PHE A 112 -18.01 8.41 -1.81
CA PHE A 112 -18.18 9.86 -1.71
C PHE A 112 -19.67 10.24 -1.65
N PHE A 113 -20.46 9.78 -2.63
CA PHE A 113 -21.88 10.08 -2.67
C PHE A 113 -22.66 9.42 -1.53
N ALA A 114 -22.26 8.23 -1.08
CA ALA A 114 -22.85 7.61 0.10
C ALA A 114 -22.60 8.44 1.37
N GLY A 115 -21.41 9.03 1.52
CA GLY A 115 -21.10 9.91 2.65
C GLY A 115 -21.85 11.23 2.57
N CYS A 116 -21.98 11.83 1.39
CA CYS A 116 -22.85 13.00 1.20
C CYS A 116 -24.31 12.68 1.53
N LEU A 117 -24.81 11.52 1.09
CA LEU A 117 -26.17 11.07 1.41
C LEU A 117 -26.34 10.88 2.92
N PHE A 118 -25.37 10.29 3.61
CA PHE A 118 -25.37 10.20 5.07
C PHE A 118 -25.47 11.60 5.70
N GLY A 119 -24.64 12.56 5.28
CA GLY A 119 -24.71 13.93 5.80
C GLY A 119 -26.08 14.57 5.62
N ILE A 120 -26.69 14.42 4.44
CA ILE A 120 -28.04 14.94 4.15
C ILE A 120 -29.09 14.31 5.08
N LEU A 121 -29.03 12.99 5.29
CA LEU A 121 -29.97 12.26 6.16
C LEU A 121 -29.90 12.72 7.62
N PHE A 122 -28.74 13.19 8.06
CA PHE A 122 -28.52 13.71 9.42
C PHE A 122 -28.56 15.24 9.51
N GLY A 123 -29.04 15.92 8.47
CA GLY A 123 -29.25 17.37 8.47
C GLY A 123 -27.97 18.21 8.49
N MET A 124 -26.86 17.66 7.99
CA MET A 124 -25.58 18.36 7.90
C MET A 124 -25.59 19.40 6.77
N ASP A 125 -24.78 20.44 6.90
CA ASP A 125 -24.58 21.43 5.83
C ASP A 125 -23.84 20.81 4.63
N VAL A 126 -23.89 21.47 3.46
CA VAL A 126 -23.28 20.98 2.21
C VAL A 126 -21.80 20.68 2.38
N ILE A 127 -21.04 21.56 3.03
CA ILE A 127 -19.59 21.37 3.25
C ILE A 127 -19.34 20.17 4.19
N GLN A 128 -20.16 20.01 5.22
CA GLN A 128 -20.11 18.86 6.13
C GLN A 128 -20.45 17.55 5.41
N CYS A 129 -21.45 17.55 4.53
CA CYS A 129 -21.80 16.40 3.69
C CYS A 129 -20.63 15.99 2.80
N MET A 130 -19.99 16.95 2.13
CA MET A 130 -18.82 16.69 1.29
C MET A 130 -17.62 16.22 2.11
N ALA A 131 -17.43 16.75 3.32
CA ALA A 131 -16.40 16.30 4.25
C ALA A 131 -16.64 14.85 4.70
N VAL A 132 -17.87 14.46 5.01
CA VAL A 132 -18.22 13.06 5.29
C VAL A 132 -18.00 12.17 4.07
N GLY A 133 -18.37 12.65 2.86
CA GLY A 133 -18.02 12.00 1.60
C GLY A 133 -16.52 11.74 1.47
N ALA A 134 -15.69 12.75 1.77
CA ALA A 134 -14.23 12.63 1.74
C ALA A 134 -13.72 11.60 2.75
N ILE A 135 -14.28 11.54 3.97
CA ILE A 135 -13.92 10.55 5.00
C ILE A 135 -14.13 9.13 4.47
N LEU A 136 -15.27 8.86 3.82
CA LEU A 136 -15.59 7.50 3.35
C LEU A 136 -14.75 7.08 2.13
N VAL A 137 -14.20 8.02 1.37
CA VAL A 137 -13.28 7.76 0.24
C VAL A 137 -11.89 7.31 0.69
N ALA A 138 -11.50 7.64 1.93
CA ALA A 138 -10.15 7.43 2.46
C ALA A 138 -9.84 5.96 2.81
N THR A 139 -9.94 5.07 1.81
CA THR A 139 -9.61 3.66 1.89
C THR A 139 -8.15 3.44 2.30
N SER A 140 -7.90 2.43 3.12
CA SER A 140 -6.57 2.07 3.61
C SER A 140 -5.86 1.10 2.69
N ALA A 141 -4.79 1.58 2.05
CA ALA A 141 -3.78 0.74 1.43
C ALA A 141 -3.21 -0.28 2.42
N THR A 142 -2.88 0.19 3.61
CA THR A 142 -2.06 -0.49 4.59
C THR A 142 -2.67 -1.80 5.06
N ILE A 143 -3.93 -1.76 5.53
CA ILE A 143 -4.62 -2.95 6.08
C ILE A 143 -4.89 -3.96 4.97
N ALA A 144 -5.50 -3.48 3.88
CA ALA A 144 -5.90 -4.33 2.78
C ALA A 144 -4.69 -5.10 2.26
N ILE A 145 -3.62 -4.39 1.94
CA ILE A 145 -2.39 -4.99 1.45
C ILE A 145 -1.75 -5.91 2.48
N ARG A 146 -1.72 -5.54 3.77
CA ARG A 146 -1.20 -6.41 4.84
C ARG A 146 -1.95 -7.73 4.92
N ILE A 147 -3.28 -7.72 4.85
CA ILE A 147 -4.09 -8.95 4.84
C ILE A 147 -3.75 -9.81 3.61
N PHE A 148 -3.63 -9.20 2.43
CA PHE A 148 -3.22 -9.93 1.23
C PHE A 148 -1.79 -10.46 1.30
N ALA A 149 -0.89 -9.76 2.01
CA ALA A 149 0.48 -10.19 2.27
C ALA A 149 0.49 -11.40 3.20
N ASP A 150 -0.23 -11.32 4.33
CA ASP A 150 -0.36 -12.40 5.32
C ASP A 150 -1.02 -13.66 4.71
N LEU A 151 -1.77 -13.52 3.62
CA LEU A 151 -2.38 -14.62 2.88
C LEU A 151 -1.57 -15.08 1.64
N ASP A 152 -0.39 -14.51 1.36
CA ASP A 152 0.42 -14.76 0.16
C ASP A 152 -0.32 -14.51 -1.19
N MET A 153 -1.30 -13.61 -1.16
CA MET A 153 -2.20 -13.32 -2.28
C MET A 153 -1.90 -12.03 -3.04
N LEU A 154 -0.88 -11.27 -2.65
CA LEU A 154 -0.49 -10.01 -3.31
C LEU A 154 -0.23 -10.15 -4.81
N SER A 155 0.32 -11.29 -5.23
CA SER A 155 0.64 -11.59 -6.64
C SER A 155 -0.56 -12.08 -7.47
N THR A 156 -1.75 -12.20 -6.88
CA THR A 156 -2.95 -12.65 -7.60
C THR A 156 -3.58 -11.51 -8.39
N ARG A 157 -4.45 -11.84 -9.36
CA ARG A 157 -5.20 -10.83 -10.13
C ARG A 157 -6.03 -9.92 -9.23
N VAL A 158 -6.61 -10.45 -8.14
CA VAL A 158 -7.36 -9.68 -7.14
C VAL A 158 -6.43 -8.73 -6.38
N GLY A 159 -5.33 -9.25 -5.82
CA GLY A 159 -4.35 -8.45 -5.07
C GLY A 159 -3.74 -7.32 -5.91
N LEU A 160 -3.34 -7.60 -7.14
CA LEU A 160 -2.80 -6.61 -8.08
C LEU A 160 -3.84 -5.57 -8.50
N THR A 161 -5.10 -5.99 -8.71
CA THR A 161 -6.19 -5.06 -9.06
C THR A 161 -6.46 -4.09 -7.91
N LEU A 162 -6.59 -4.64 -6.70
CA LEU A 162 -6.80 -3.88 -5.48
C LEU A 162 -5.67 -2.87 -5.27
N HIS A 163 -4.42 -3.32 -5.41
CA HIS A 163 -3.26 -2.44 -5.33
C HIS A 163 -3.34 -1.28 -6.32
N THR A 164 -3.62 -1.56 -7.60
CA THR A 164 -3.72 -0.50 -8.62
C THR A 164 -4.85 0.48 -8.34
N ALA A 165 -5.95 0.02 -7.75
CA ALA A 165 -7.09 0.85 -7.40
C ALA A 165 -6.80 1.77 -6.22
N ILE A 166 -6.18 1.24 -5.17
CA ILE A 166 -5.83 1.98 -3.95
C ILE A 166 -4.92 3.17 -4.26
N VAL A 167 -3.90 2.98 -5.11
CA VAL A 167 -3.02 4.09 -5.53
C VAL A 167 -3.78 5.20 -6.25
N LEU A 168 -4.80 4.85 -7.04
CA LEU A 168 -5.67 5.84 -7.69
C LEU A 168 -6.58 6.52 -6.66
N ASN A 169 -7.15 5.77 -5.71
CA ASN A 169 -7.97 6.31 -4.64
C ASN A 169 -7.21 7.37 -3.83
N ASP A 170 -5.94 7.14 -3.49
CA ASP A 170 -5.14 8.11 -2.75
C ASP A 170 -4.99 9.45 -3.50
N ILE A 171 -4.79 9.41 -4.83
CA ILE A 171 -4.73 10.62 -5.66
C ILE A 171 -6.08 11.35 -5.64
N PHE A 172 -7.18 10.61 -5.84
CA PHE A 172 -8.52 11.18 -5.81
C PHE A 172 -8.91 11.71 -4.42
N ALA A 173 -8.49 11.04 -3.35
CA ALA A 173 -8.74 11.46 -1.97
C ALA A 173 -8.11 12.82 -1.70
N ILE A 174 -6.90 13.09 -2.19
CA ILE A 174 -6.25 14.41 -2.07
C ILE A 174 -6.96 15.46 -2.92
N ILE A 175 -7.39 15.11 -4.14
CA ILE A 175 -8.17 16.04 -4.97
C ILE A 175 -9.47 16.41 -4.25
N ILE A 176 -10.18 15.43 -3.69
CA ILE A 176 -11.41 15.67 -2.91
C ILE A 176 -11.10 16.46 -1.64
N PHE A 177 -10.04 16.13 -0.90
CA PHE A 177 -9.61 16.89 0.26
C PHE A 177 -9.34 18.36 -0.11
N ALA A 178 -8.65 18.60 -1.21
CA ALA A 178 -8.38 19.94 -1.71
C ALA A 178 -9.67 20.68 -2.11
N LEU A 179 -10.66 20.00 -2.68
CA LEU A 179 -11.95 20.61 -3.05
C LEU A 179 -12.81 20.93 -1.83
N VAL A 180 -12.79 20.06 -0.81
CA VAL A 180 -13.62 20.23 0.40
C VAL A 180 -13.01 21.22 1.37
N PHE A 181 -11.70 21.12 1.59
CA PHE A 181 -11.02 21.90 2.60
C PHE A 181 -10.24 23.07 1.99
N GLY A 182 -9.76 22.98 0.75
CA GLY A 182 -8.79 23.90 0.18
C GLY A 182 -9.25 25.35 0.14
N THR A 183 -8.45 26.22 0.77
CA THR A 183 -8.49 27.68 0.62
C THR A 183 -7.48 28.18 -0.42
N GLY A 184 -6.68 27.28 -1.00
CA GLY A 184 -5.65 27.57 -1.99
C GLY A 184 -6.05 27.22 -3.43
N ASN A 185 -5.32 27.74 -4.41
CA ASN A 185 -5.58 27.50 -5.83
C ASN A 185 -5.50 26.00 -6.18
N SER A 186 -6.60 25.37 -6.60
CA SER A 186 -6.64 23.95 -6.98
C SER A 186 -5.63 23.60 -8.09
N LEU A 187 -5.27 24.58 -8.93
CA LEU A 187 -4.23 24.49 -9.94
C LEU A 187 -2.83 24.21 -9.35
N THR A 188 -2.47 24.83 -8.22
CA THR A 188 -1.14 24.63 -7.62
C THR A 188 -0.99 23.21 -7.06
N LEU A 189 -2.05 22.69 -6.43
CA LEU A 189 -2.07 21.31 -5.92
C LEU A 189 -2.00 20.29 -7.07
N PHE A 190 -2.75 20.52 -8.17
CA PHE A 190 -2.66 19.67 -9.35
C PHE A 190 -1.26 19.67 -9.98
N LEU A 191 -0.64 20.84 -10.10
CA LEU A 191 0.74 21.00 -10.59
C LEU A 191 1.75 20.29 -9.67
N GLN A 192 1.60 20.40 -8.35
CA GLN A 192 2.44 19.70 -7.37
C GLN A 192 2.34 18.18 -7.51
N ILE A 193 1.13 17.64 -7.67
CA ILE A 193 0.90 16.20 -7.87
C ILE A 193 1.56 15.73 -9.18
N LEU A 194 1.36 16.46 -10.28
CA LEU A 194 1.93 16.11 -11.58
C LEU A 194 3.46 16.18 -11.59
N LEU A 195 4.03 17.20 -10.92
CA LEU A 195 5.46 17.35 -10.70
C LEU A 195 6.01 16.23 -9.81
N PHE A 196 5.31 15.85 -8.74
CA PHE A 196 5.68 14.73 -7.89
C PHE A 196 5.80 13.44 -8.70
N PHE A 197 4.76 13.05 -9.45
CA PHE A 197 4.78 11.83 -10.25
C PHE A 197 5.85 11.87 -11.35
N SER A 198 6.04 13.02 -12.00
CA SER A 198 7.08 13.21 -13.03
C SER A 198 8.49 13.04 -12.46
N LEU A 199 8.83 13.75 -11.39
CA LEU A 199 10.15 13.68 -10.74
C LEU A 199 10.41 12.30 -10.15
N THR A 200 9.40 11.71 -9.52
CA THR A 200 9.44 10.35 -8.98
C THR A 200 9.77 9.31 -10.06
N ILE A 201 9.20 9.45 -11.27
CA ILE A 201 9.53 8.62 -12.43
C ILE A 201 10.98 8.84 -12.89
N VAL A 202 11.45 10.08 -12.95
CA VAL A 202 12.82 10.42 -13.37
C VAL A 202 13.85 9.89 -12.38
N ILE A 203 13.69 10.20 -11.09
CA ILE A 203 14.58 9.73 -10.01
C ILE A 203 14.58 8.20 -9.95
N GLY A 204 13.40 7.59 -10.00
CA GLY A 204 13.25 6.15 -9.99
C GLY A 204 13.90 5.45 -11.19
N PHE A 205 13.80 6.04 -12.38
CA PHE A 205 14.50 5.53 -13.57
C PHE A 205 16.02 5.66 -13.43
N LEU A 206 16.50 6.80 -12.93
CA LEU A 206 17.92 7.07 -12.69
C LEU A 206 18.52 6.07 -11.69
N LEU A 207 17.83 5.83 -10.57
CA LEU A 207 18.21 4.84 -9.54
C LEU A 207 18.35 3.44 -10.13
N VAL A 208 17.37 2.99 -10.91
CA VAL A 208 17.43 1.67 -11.56
C VAL A 208 18.61 1.60 -12.55
N ARG A 209 18.83 2.65 -13.33
CA ARG A 209 19.89 2.70 -14.36
C ARG A 209 21.30 2.67 -13.75
N PHE A 210 21.57 3.43 -12.69
CA PHE A 210 22.86 3.46 -12.01
C PHE A 210 23.19 2.13 -11.33
N THR A 211 22.18 1.51 -10.71
CA THR A 211 22.36 0.30 -9.91
C THR A 211 22.59 -0.94 -10.77
N VAL A 212 21.92 -1.05 -11.93
CA VAL A 212 22.11 -2.16 -12.89
C VAL A 212 23.47 -2.08 -13.59
N TYR A 213 24.02 -0.88 -13.84
CA TYR A 213 25.28 -0.72 -14.58
C TYR A 213 26.53 -0.99 -13.74
N LYS A 214 26.48 -0.83 -12.41
CA LYS A 214 27.62 -1.04 -11.49
C LYS A 214 27.63 -2.41 -10.79
N SER A 215 26.83 -3.37 -11.24
CA SER A 215 26.66 -4.66 -10.56
C SER A 215 27.80 -5.67 -10.84
N SER A 216 29.02 -5.33 -10.41
CA SER A 216 30.14 -6.28 -10.35
C SER A 216 30.86 -6.31 -8.99
N ALA A 217 30.47 -5.49 -8.01
CA ALA A 217 31.07 -5.52 -6.67
C ALA A 217 30.09 -6.14 -5.66
N ARG A 218 30.52 -7.20 -4.97
CA ARG A 218 29.87 -7.70 -3.75
C ARG A 218 29.80 -6.55 -2.74
N LYS A 219 28.69 -5.84 -2.69
CA LYS A 219 28.48 -4.80 -1.68
C LYS A 219 28.03 -5.46 -0.38
N ALA A 220 28.60 -5.01 0.74
CA ALA A 220 28.20 -5.44 2.07
C ALA A 220 26.66 -5.27 2.23
N PRO A 221 25.94 -6.28 2.75
CA PRO A 221 24.48 -6.23 2.93
C PRO A 221 24.00 -4.95 3.65
N ILE A 222 24.80 -4.45 4.59
CA ILE A 222 24.52 -3.22 5.35
C ILE A 222 24.34 -1.99 4.43
N ILE A 223 25.14 -1.85 3.37
CA ILE A 223 25.08 -0.71 2.44
C ILE A 223 23.80 -0.78 1.59
N ILE A 224 23.37 -1.99 1.24
CA ILE A 224 22.13 -2.21 0.48
C ILE A 224 20.92 -1.80 1.33
N ILE A 225 20.92 -2.19 2.61
CA ILE A 225 19.84 -1.86 3.55
C ILE A 225 19.78 -0.34 3.78
N THR A 226 20.91 0.29 4.13
CA THR A 226 20.94 1.74 4.40
C THR A 226 20.58 2.56 3.17
N SER A 227 21.10 2.22 1.99
CA SER A 227 20.71 2.91 0.75
C SER A 227 19.23 2.73 0.41
N GLY A 228 18.67 1.54 0.63
CA GLY A 228 17.24 1.29 0.47
C GLY A 228 16.38 2.14 1.39
N LEU A 229 16.75 2.25 2.66
CA LEU A 229 16.06 3.10 3.64
C LEU A 229 16.18 4.59 3.31
N VAL A 230 17.35 5.06 2.91
CA VAL A 230 17.55 6.46 2.48
C VAL A 230 16.63 6.79 1.31
N ILE A 231 16.55 5.92 0.30
CA ILE A 231 15.65 6.13 -0.84
C ILE A 231 14.18 6.11 -0.38
N CYS A 232 13.81 5.17 0.50
CA CYS A 232 12.46 5.09 1.05
C CYS A 232 12.05 6.40 1.73
N PHE A 233 12.86 6.89 2.67
CA PHE A 233 12.56 8.11 3.41
C PHE A 233 12.63 9.37 2.55
N LEU A 234 13.56 9.45 1.58
CA LEU A 234 13.59 10.56 0.64
C LEU A 234 12.31 10.66 -0.20
N PHE A 235 11.82 9.54 -0.73
CA PHE A 235 10.57 9.53 -1.47
C PHE A 235 9.37 9.83 -0.56
N ALA A 236 9.36 9.31 0.68
CA ALA A 236 8.32 9.59 1.66
C ALA A 236 8.25 11.09 2.01
N ALA A 237 9.38 11.70 2.36
CA ALA A 237 9.48 13.14 2.64
C ALA A 237 9.12 13.99 1.41
N PHE A 238 9.54 13.55 0.22
CA PHE A 238 9.18 14.24 -1.02
C PHE A 238 7.67 14.18 -1.31
N ALA A 239 7.00 13.07 -0.99
CA ALA A 239 5.54 12.97 -1.11
C ALA A 239 4.83 13.92 -0.14
N GLU A 240 5.27 13.95 1.12
CA GLU A 240 4.71 14.81 2.16
C GLU A 240 4.82 16.31 1.82
N ASN A 241 6.00 16.75 1.36
CA ASN A 241 6.21 18.13 0.91
C ASN A 241 5.35 18.53 -0.30
N MET A 242 4.83 17.56 -1.04
CA MET A 242 3.96 17.77 -2.21
C MET A 242 2.46 17.63 -1.85
N GLY A 243 2.12 17.51 -0.56
CA GLY A 243 0.74 17.35 -0.09
C GLY A 243 0.15 15.95 -0.26
N LEU A 244 0.99 14.96 -0.61
CA LEU A 244 0.64 13.54 -0.60
C LEU A 244 1.01 12.91 0.74
N THR A 245 0.50 11.71 1.02
CA THR A 245 0.93 10.99 2.22
C THR A 245 2.33 10.40 2.03
N ALA A 246 3.17 10.49 3.06
CA ALA A 246 4.52 9.88 3.09
C ALA A 246 4.50 8.37 2.73
N ILE A 247 3.39 7.71 3.05
CA ILE A 247 3.07 6.31 2.76
C ILE A 247 3.19 5.99 1.26
N ILE A 248 2.71 6.88 0.38
CA ILE A 248 2.75 6.70 -1.08
C ILE A 248 4.20 6.78 -1.58
N GLY A 249 4.97 7.73 -1.07
CA GLY A 249 6.39 7.88 -1.40
C GLY A 249 7.18 6.62 -1.06
N ALA A 250 6.99 6.09 0.16
CA ALA A 250 7.61 4.84 0.61
C ALA A 250 7.27 3.66 -0.31
N PHE A 251 6.00 3.51 -0.68
CA PHE A 251 5.57 2.48 -1.63
C PHE A 251 6.26 2.61 -3.00
N ILE A 252 6.30 3.82 -3.57
CA ILE A 252 6.89 4.05 -4.89
C ILE A 252 8.40 3.80 -4.87
N ALA A 253 9.10 4.17 -3.79
CA ALA A 253 10.49 3.80 -3.60
C ALA A 253 10.69 2.28 -3.70
N GLY A 254 9.84 1.50 -3.04
CA GLY A 254 9.86 0.04 -3.12
C GLY A 254 9.67 -0.48 -4.55
N LEU A 255 8.75 0.10 -5.32
CA LEU A 255 8.52 -0.28 -6.72
C LEU A 255 9.75 -0.06 -7.62
N PHE A 256 10.48 1.03 -7.41
CA PHE A 256 11.69 1.30 -8.17
C PHE A 256 12.80 0.35 -7.77
N ILE A 257 13.01 0.17 -6.46
CA ILE A 257 14.06 -0.73 -5.97
C ILE A 257 13.77 -2.16 -6.37
N ARG A 258 12.51 -2.60 -6.47
CA ARG A 258 12.14 -3.94 -6.99
C ARG A 258 12.71 -4.23 -8.38
N LYS A 259 12.97 -3.22 -9.22
CA LYS A 259 13.58 -3.42 -10.54
C LYS A 259 15.10 -3.59 -10.50
N THR A 260 15.72 -3.43 -9.32
CA THR A 260 17.16 -3.59 -9.11
C THR A 260 17.50 -5.01 -8.68
N PRO A 261 18.71 -5.52 -9.01
CA PRO A 261 19.13 -6.87 -8.60
C PRO A 261 19.26 -7.04 -7.07
N GLN A 262 19.35 -5.95 -6.31
CA GLN A 262 19.51 -5.93 -4.86
C GLN A 262 18.17 -6.08 -4.10
N ALA A 263 17.03 -5.98 -4.79
CA ALA A 263 15.70 -6.01 -4.17
C ALA A 263 15.47 -7.25 -3.31
N GLY A 264 15.95 -8.42 -3.75
CA GLY A 264 15.77 -9.69 -3.05
C GLY A 264 16.53 -9.78 -1.73
N ILE A 265 17.67 -9.10 -1.60
CA ILE A 265 18.40 -9.03 -0.33
C ILE A 265 17.70 -8.01 0.58
N LEU A 266 17.36 -6.85 0.03
CA LEU A 266 16.77 -5.76 0.80
C LEU A 266 15.44 -6.15 1.45
N ILE A 267 14.57 -6.84 0.71
CA ILE A 267 13.25 -7.21 1.19
C ILE A 267 13.29 -8.06 2.46
N ASP A 268 14.20 -9.04 2.55
CA ASP A 268 14.26 -9.95 3.69
C ASP A 268 14.65 -9.19 4.97
N TYR A 269 15.67 -8.33 4.90
CA TYR A 269 16.10 -7.51 6.04
C TYR A 269 15.05 -6.48 6.46
N ILE A 270 14.43 -5.78 5.51
CA ILE A 270 13.40 -4.80 5.81
C ILE A 270 12.17 -5.49 6.42
N LYS A 271 11.81 -6.69 5.95
CA LYS A 271 10.77 -7.50 6.58
C LYS A 271 11.12 -7.86 8.01
N THR A 272 12.35 -8.33 8.28
CA THR A 272 12.77 -8.68 9.64
C THR A 272 12.61 -7.49 10.58
N ILE A 273 13.11 -6.31 10.20
CA ILE A 273 13.03 -5.11 11.04
C ILE A 273 11.60 -4.60 11.17
N GLY A 274 10.87 -4.51 10.05
CA GLY A 274 9.51 -3.99 10.00
C GLY A 274 8.55 -4.84 10.82
N TYR A 275 8.48 -6.15 10.57
CA TYR A 275 7.52 -7.04 11.24
C TYR A 275 7.92 -7.35 12.69
N ALA A 276 9.21 -7.28 13.05
CA ALA A 276 9.63 -7.48 14.43
C ALA A 276 9.29 -6.29 15.32
N PHE A 277 9.45 -5.05 14.83
CA PHE A 277 9.42 -3.85 15.67
C PHE A 277 8.42 -2.80 15.20
N PHE A 278 8.65 -2.16 14.05
CA PHE A 278 7.92 -0.94 13.69
C PHE A 278 6.45 -1.18 13.30
N ILE A 279 6.16 -2.22 12.53
CA ILE A 279 4.80 -2.47 12.04
C ILE A 279 3.83 -2.80 13.19
N PRO A 280 4.18 -3.65 14.17
CA PRO A 280 3.34 -3.83 15.36
C PRO A 280 3.04 -2.53 16.11
N LEU A 281 4.02 -1.64 16.28
CA LEU A 281 3.83 -0.34 16.95
C LEU A 281 2.80 0.52 16.23
N PHE A 282 2.82 0.54 14.89
CA PHE A 282 1.81 1.22 14.09
C PHE A 282 0.39 0.74 14.40
N PHE A 283 0.17 -0.58 14.38
CA PHE A 283 -1.16 -1.15 14.61
C PHE A 283 -1.64 -0.98 16.05
N VAL A 284 -0.73 -1.04 17.03
CA VAL A 284 -1.03 -0.69 18.43
C VAL A 284 -1.42 0.78 18.55
N SER A 285 -0.70 1.70 17.91
CA SER A 285 -1.04 3.14 17.94
C SER A 285 -2.44 3.40 17.38
N VAL A 286 -2.82 2.70 16.30
CA VAL A 286 -4.16 2.80 15.71
C VAL A 286 -5.23 2.34 16.71
N GLY A 287 -5.00 1.23 17.42
CA GLY A 287 -5.92 0.75 18.46
C GLY A 287 -6.00 1.70 19.66
N ALA A 288 -4.85 2.25 20.10
CA ALA A 288 -4.76 3.16 21.24
C ALA A 288 -5.43 4.52 20.98
N GLY A 289 -5.63 4.90 19.72
CA GLY A 289 -6.40 6.10 19.36
C GLY A 289 -7.90 5.99 19.64
N PHE A 290 -8.39 4.82 20.06
CA PHE A 290 -9.81 4.61 20.34
C PHE A 290 -10.18 5.02 21.76
N ASP A 291 -11.15 5.94 21.90
CA ASP A 291 -11.65 6.39 23.20
C ASP A 291 -13.05 5.82 23.53
N PHE A 292 -13.08 4.80 24.39
CA PHE A 292 -14.33 4.21 24.91
C PHE A 292 -15.06 5.10 25.91
N LEU A 293 -14.36 6.00 26.62
CA LEU A 293 -14.97 6.79 27.70
C LEU A 293 -15.97 7.81 27.15
N TYR A 294 -15.67 8.42 26.00
CA TYR A 294 -16.59 9.33 25.31
C TYR A 294 -17.93 8.66 24.96
N LEU A 295 -17.92 7.37 24.57
CA LEU A 295 -19.15 6.64 24.30
C LEU A 295 -19.98 6.42 25.57
N LEU A 296 -19.34 6.13 26.71
CA LEU A 296 -20.03 5.82 27.96
C LEU A 296 -20.55 7.04 28.72
N GLN A 297 -19.92 8.21 28.54
CA GLN A 297 -20.27 9.45 29.25
C GLN A 297 -21.30 10.32 28.50
N SER A 298 -21.74 9.92 27.32
CA SER A 298 -22.71 10.67 26.53
C SER A 298 -24.13 10.56 27.12
N ASP A 299 -24.71 11.70 27.52
CA ASP A 299 -26.08 11.81 28.06
C ASP A 299 -27.17 11.21 27.13
N ASN A 300 -26.92 11.15 25.81
CA ASN A 300 -27.83 10.60 24.79
C ASN A 300 -27.24 9.38 24.06
N PHE A 301 -26.78 8.39 24.83
CA PHE A 301 -26.14 7.15 24.34
C PHE A 301 -26.86 6.49 23.15
N GLY A 302 -28.19 6.38 23.18
CA GLY A 302 -28.96 5.72 22.12
C GLY A 302 -28.87 6.42 20.76
N SER A 303 -28.94 7.76 20.75
CA SER A 303 -28.84 8.54 19.51
C SER A 303 -27.43 8.50 18.91
N LEU A 304 -26.41 8.54 19.77
CA LEU A 304 -25.01 8.45 19.41
C LEU A 304 -24.70 7.09 18.79
N LEU A 305 -25.17 6.02 19.42
CA LEU A 305 -24.95 4.66 18.94
C LEU A 305 -25.66 4.41 17.61
N PHE A 306 -26.87 4.95 17.43
CA PHE A 306 -27.58 4.92 16.16
C PHE A 306 -26.79 5.64 15.05
N PHE A 307 -26.37 6.88 15.29
CA PHE A 307 -25.57 7.66 14.35
C PHE A 307 -24.31 6.89 13.91
N ILE A 308 -23.53 6.40 14.87
CA ILE A 308 -22.29 5.68 14.59
C ILE A 308 -22.55 4.38 13.85
N THR A 309 -23.57 3.61 14.26
CA THR A 309 -23.90 2.34 13.60
C THR A 309 -24.26 2.57 12.14
N VAL A 310 -25.11 3.56 11.85
CA VAL A 310 -25.46 3.91 10.47
C VAL A 310 -24.23 4.39 9.70
N PHE A 311 -23.40 5.24 10.31
CA PHE A 311 -22.16 5.74 9.68
C PHE A 311 -21.22 4.60 9.27
N VAL A 312 -20.98 3.65 10.18
CA VAL A 312 -20.12 2.49 9.94
C VAL A 312 -20.70 1.60 8.85
N LEU A 313 -22.01 1.35 8.86
CA LEU A 313 -22.69 0.57 7.82
C LEU A 313 -22.58 1.24 6.45
N PHE A 314 -22.78 2.56 6.36
CA PHE A 314 -22.59 3.32 5.14
C PHE A 314 -21.15 3.22 4.63
N GLY A 315 -20.16 3.47 5.49
CA GLY A 315 -18.75 3.42 5.13
C GLY A 315 -18.33 2.05 4.61
N ILE A 316 -18.71 0.99 5.32
CA ILE A 316 -18.40 -0.39 4.94
C ILE A 316 -19.10 -0.78 3.64
N PHE A 317 -20.41 -0.55 3.55
CA PHE A 317 -21.20 -1.00 2.41
C PHE A 317 -20.86 -0.24 1.14
N ALA A 318 -20.66 1.07 1.23
CA ALA A 318 -20.33 1.89 0.07
C ALA A 318 -18.95 1.56 -0.51
N ASN A 319 -17.94 1.36 0.34
CA ASN A 319 -16.61 0.92 -0.10
C ASN A 319 -16.65 -0.49 -0.72
N PHE A 320 -17.37 -1.42 -0.07
CA PHE A 320 -17.59 -2.77 -0.62
C PHE A 320 -18.25 -2.73 -2.00
N LEU A 321 -19.30 -1.91 -2.13
CA LEU A 321 -20.09 -1.79 -3.36
C LEU A 321 -19.27 -1.13 -4.47
N GLY A 322 -18.55 -0.04 -4.18
CA GLY A 322 -17.66 0.63 -5.13
C GLY A 322 -16.62 -0.32 -5.72
N GLY A 323 -15.90 -1.05 -4.86
CA GLY A 323 -14.90 -2.01 -5.31
C GLY A 323 -15.50 -3.20 -6.06
N SER A 324 -16.65 -3.72 -5.62
CA SER A 324 -17.35 -4.83 -6.27
C SER A 324 -17.90 -4.45 -7.65
N LEU A 325 -18.53 -3.29 -7.78
CA LEU A 325 -19.07 -2.78 -9.04
C LEU A 325 -17.95 -2.48 -10.03
N GLY A 326 -16.92 -1.73 -9.61
CA GLY A 326 -15.76 -1.44 -10.48
C GLY A 326 -15.03 -2.71 -10.91
N GLY A 327 -14.93 -3.70 -10.02
CA GLY A 327 -14.38 -5.01 -10.34
C GLY A 327 -15.22 -5.75 -11.38
N ARG A 328 -16.55 -5.71 -11.25
CA ARG A 328 -17.45 -6.39 -12.18
C ARG A 328 -17.45 -5.76 -13.56
N LEU A 329 -17.50 -4.43 -13.63
CA LEU A 329 -17.49 -3.65 -14.88
C LEU A 329 -16.16 -3.77 -15.64
N SER A 330 -15.07 -4.05 -14.94
CA SER A 330 -13.77 -4.29 -15.56
C SER A 330 -13.53 -5.71 -16.06
N GLY A 331 -14.49 -6.62 -15.87
CA GLY A 331 -14.42 -8.02 -16.33
C GLY A 331 -13.79 -8.99 -15.34
N LEU A 332 -13.79 -8.69 -14.04
CA LEU A 332 -13.53 -9.70 -13.01
C LEU A 332 -14.74 -10.65 -12.85
N SER A 333 -14.46 -11.89 -12.46
CA SER A 333 -15.51 -12.83 -12.09
C SER A 333 -16.24 -12.35 -10.84
N ARG A 334 -17.50 -12.75 -10.64
CA ARG A 334 -18.31 -12.32 -9.47
C ARG A 334 -17.59 -12.55 -8.14
N LYS A 335 -16.86 -13.66 -7.99
CA LYS A 335 -16.07 -13.96 -6.80
C LYS A 335 -14.88 -13.02 -6.64
N GLU A 336 -14.12 -12.80 -7.72
CA GLU A 336 -12.99 -11.85 -7.70
C GLU A 336 -13.46 -10.42 -7.41
N SER A 337 -14.58 -9.97 -8.00
CA SER A 337 -15.17 -8.66 -7.73
C SER A 337 -15.55 -8.49 -6.26
N ILE A 338 -16.21 -9.49 -5.66
CA ILE A 338 -16.56 -9.47 -4.23
C ILE A 338 -15.28 -9.42 -3.37
N SER A 339 -14.24 -10.19 -3.71
CA SER A 339 -12.97 -10.14 -2.98
C SER A 339 -12.29 -8.77 -3.09
N VAL A 340 -12.33 -8.12 -4.26
CA VAL A 340 -11.83 -6.74 -4.44
C VAL A 340 -12.64 -5.76 -3.59
N GLY A 341 -13.98 -5.85 -3.63
CA GLY A 341 -14.85 -5.02 -2.81
C GLY A 341 -14.56 -5.16 -1.32
N ILE A 342 -14.41 -6.39 -0.83
CA ILE A 342 -14.04 -6.63 0.57
C ILE A 342 -12.68 -6.00 0.88
N GLY A 343 -11.71 -6.13 -0.03
CA GLY A 343 -10.40 -5.49 0.12
C GLY A 343 -10.44 -3.96 0.15
N MET A 344 -11.51 -3.31 -0.33
CA MET A 344 -11.67 -1.85 -0.28
C MET A 344 -12.42 -1.36 0.96
N MET A 345 -13.01 -2.24 1.77
CA MET A 345 -13.75 -1.86 3.00
C MET A 345 -12.89 -1.14 4.06
N PRO A 346 -11.60 -1.50 4.30
CA PRO A 346 -10.82 -0.88 5.36
C PRO A 346 -10.58 0.61 5.11
N VAL A 347 -10.85 1.44 6.11
CA VAL A 347 -10.53 2.88 6.13
C VAL A 347 -9.42 3.10 7.17
N MET A 348 -8.49 4.05 6.95
CA MET A 348 -7.41 4.36 7.90
C MET A 348 -6.86 5.78 7.69
N GLY A 349 -5.70 6.08 8.30
CA GLY A 349 -5.03 7.38 8.53
C GLY A 349 -5.52 8.63 7.81
N VAL A 350 -5.69 8.60 6.48
CA VAL A 350 -6.22 9.73 5.69
C VAL A 350 -7.62 10.16 6.17
N ALA A 351 -8.46 9.22 6.58
CA ALA A 351 -9.78 9.52 7.15
C ALA A 351 -9.68 10.34 8.44
N LEU A 352 -8.72 10.02 9.32
CA LEU A 352 -8.49 10.79 10.54
C LEU A 352 -7.94 12.17 10.24
N ILE A 353 -7.04 12.30 9.26
CA ILE A 353 -6.52 13.61 8.81
C ILE A 353 -7.67 14.48 8.30
N ILE A 354 -8.58 13.92 7.51
CA ILE A 354 -9.79 14.62 7.03
C ILE A 354 -10.64 15.09 8.20
N VAL A 355 -10.90 14.21 9.17
CA VAL A 355 -11.68 14.55 10.37
C VAL A 355 -11.00 15.65 11.17
N THR A 356 -9.72 15.50 11.53
CA THR A 356 -9.00 16.48 12.35
C THR A 356 -8.93 17.81 11.63
N THR A 357 -8.58 17.83 10.34
CA THR A 357 -8.57 19.07 9.55
C THR A 357 -9.95 19.70 9.47
N GLY A 358 -11.01 18.91 9.32
CA GLY A 358 -12.38 19.43 9.30
C GLY A 358 -12.81 20.03 10.63
N ILE A 359 -12.37 19.46 11.74
CA ILE A 359 -12.59 20.02 13.09
C ILE A 359 -11.77 21.30 13.27
N ASP A 360 -10.49 21.28 12.91
CA ASP A 360 -9.58 22.42 13.06
C ASP A 360 -10.02 23.63 12.21
N ARG A 361 -10.61 23.38 11.03
CA ARG A 361 -11.21 24.41 10.16
C ARG A 361 -12.63 24.79 10.55
N GLY A 362 -13.16 24.26 11.65
CA GLY A 362 -14.49 24.56 12.16
C GLY A 362 -15.65 24.01 11.32
N ILE A 363 -15.39 23.15 10.33
CA ILE A 363 -16.42 22.56 9.46
C ILE A 363 -17.38 21.69 10.29
N PHE A 364 -16.84 20.93 11.24
CA PHE A 364 -17.64 20.12 12.17
C PHE A 364 -17.97 20.84 13.49
N GLY A 365 -17.82 22.16 13.52
CA GLY A 365 -18.01 23.00 14.70
C GLY A 365 -16.77 23.08 15.59
N ALA A 366 -16.95 23.51 16.84
CA ALA A 366 -15.86 23.64 17.80
C ALA A 366 -15.16 22.29 18.06
N PRO A 367 -13.85 22.26 18.38
CA PRO A 367 -13.11 21.02 18.66
C PRO A 367 -13.70 20.17 19.79
N THR A 368 -14.31 20.81 20.77
CA THR A 368 -15.03 20.16 21.89
C THR A 368 -16.53 20.00 21.62
N GLY A 369 -17.00 20.39 20.43
CA GLY A 369 -18.39 20.30 20.02
C GLY A 369 -18.89 18.87 19.89
N PHE A 370 -20.20 18.71 19.99
CA PHE A 370 -20.85 17.41 19.90
C PHE A 370 -20.58 16.74 18.54
N LEU A 371 -20.85 17.42 17.42
CA LEU A 371 -20.67 16.88 16.06
C LEU A 371 -19.21 16.48 15.77
N ALA A 372 -18.25 17.32 16.15
CA ALA A 372 -16.81 17.05 16.01
C ALA A 372 -16.42 15.74 16.70
N ASN A 373 -16.85 15.57 17.95
CA ASN A 373 -16.58 14.35 18.72
C ASN A 373 -17.34 13.13 18.17
N GLN A 374 -18.59 13.30 17.71
CA GLN A 374 -19.37 12.25 17.08
C GLN A 374 -18.69 11.70 15.83
N ILE A 375 -18.28 12.57 14.91
CA ILE A 375 -17.65 12.17 13.64
C ILE A 375 -16.27 11.56 13.89
N ARG A 376 -15.50 12.10 14.83
CA ARG A 376 -14.22 11.52 15.24
C ARG A 376 -14.37 10.10 15.77
N THR A 377 -15.29 9.90 16.72
CA THR A 377 -15.56 8.58 17.29
C THR A 377 -16.15 7.63 16.26
N ALA A 378 -17.07 8.08 15.41
CA ALA A 378 -17.65 7.28 14.32
C ALA A 378 -16.60 6.84 13.32
N THR A 379 -15.67 7.73 12.96
CA THR A 379 -14.56 7.43 12.03
C THR A 379 -13.58 6.44 12.63
N LEU A 380 -13.21 6.60 13.91
CA LEU A 380 -12.37 5.62 14.62
C LEU A 380 -13.05 4.25 14.68
N LEU A 381 -14.35 4.18 14.98
CA LEU A 381 -15.10 2.92 14.97
C LEU A 381 -15.19 2.32 13.58
N LEU A 382 -15.38 3.13 12.53
CA LEU A 382 -15.32 2.65 11.15
C LEU A 382 -13.94 2.04 10.85
N ILE A 383 -12.85 2.68 11.24
CA ILE A 383 -11.48 2.16 11.06
C ILE A 383 -11.35 0.80 11.77
N ILE A 384 -11.71 0.72 13.04
CA ILE A 384 -11.56 -0.52 13.84
C ILE A 384 -12.45 -1.62 13.28
N ILE A 385 -13.75 -1.37 13.12
CA ILE A 385 -14.72 -2.38 12.67
C ILE A 385 -14.39 -2.84 11.25
N SER A 386 -14.10 -1.92 10.32
CA SER A 386 -13.70 -2.31 8.96
C SER A 386 -12.42 -3.14 8.97
N THR A 387 -11.45 -2.84 9.83
CA THR A 387 -10.21 -3.61 9.97
C THR A 387 -10.42 -4.99 10.58
N LEU A 388 -11.35 -5.13 11.52
CA LEU A 388 -11.69 -6.40 12.16
C LEU A 388 -12.53 -7.30 11.24
N VAL A 389 -13.45 -6.71 10.48
CA VAL A 389 -14.43 -7.43 9.65
C VAL A 389 -13.85 -7.83 8.29
N THR A 390 -12.98 -7.02 7.71
CA THR A 390 -12.42 -7.28 6.37
C THR A 390 -11.64 -8.60 6.28
N PRO A 391 -10.68 -8.91 7.15
CA PRO A 391 -9.88 -10.12 7.04
C PRO A 391 -10.67 -11.44 7.05
N PRO A 392 -11.61 -11.70 7.98
CA PRO A 392 -12.39 -12.95 7.96
C PRO A 392 -13.31 -13.04 6.72
N LEU A 393 -13.92 -11.93 6.30
CA LEU A 393 -14.74 -11.90 5.07
C LEU A 393 -13.89 -12.18 3.84
N LEU A 394 -12.71 -11.59 3.76
CA LEU A 394 -11.80 -11.78 2.64
C LEU A 394 -11.33 -13.22 2.57
N LYS A 395 -10.91 -13.81 3.70
CA LYS A 395 -10.52 -15.22 3.79
C LYS A 395 -11.63 -16.14 3.27
N ARG A 396 -12.89 -15.89 3.66
CA ARG A 396 -14.05 -16.68 3.20
C ARG A 396 -14.33 -16.49 1.71
N SER A 397 -14.28 -15.25 1.21
CA SER A 397 -14.49 -14.91 -0.20
C SER A 397 -13.41 -15.51 -1.11
N MET A 398 -12.17 -15.53 -0.63
CA MET A 398 -11.01 -16.00 -1.38
C MET A 398 -10.72 -17.48 -1.21
N ALA A 399 -11.29 -18.18 -0.23
CA ALA A 399 -11.10 -19.63 -0.04
C ALA A 399 -11.26 -20.44 -1.34
N PRO A 400 -12.26 -20.20 -2.22
CA PRO A 400 -12.37 -20.92 -3.49
C PRO A 400 -11.27 -20.53 -4.49
N ILE A 401 -10.79 -19.28 -4.46
CA ILE A 401 -9.72 -18.78 -5.34
C ILE A 401 -8.38 -19.37 -4.90
N VAL A 402 -8.14 -19.42 -3.59
CA VAL A 402 -6.98 -20.07 -2.95
C VAL A 402 -7.00 -21.56 -3.23
N LEU A 403 -8.11 -22.27 -3.01
CA LEU A 403 -8.23 -23.70 -3.32
C LEU A 403 -8.06 -23.98 -4.81
N LYS A 404 -8.56 -23.10 -5.69
CA LYS A 404 -8.32 -23.21 -7.15
C LYS A 404 -6.89 -22.86 -7.51
N ARG A 405 -6.20 -21.99 -6.76
CA ARG A 405 -4.77 -21.69 -6.93
C ARG A 405 -3.94 -22.87 -6.45
N ILE A 406 -4.18 -23.43 -5.26
CA ILE A 406 -3.57 -24.66 -4.74
C ILE A 406 -3.79 -25.82 -5.73
N GLY A 407 -5.01 -25.97 -6.25
CA GLY A 407 -5.34 -26.95 -7.29
C GLY A 407 -4.78 -26.65 -8.68
N LYS A 408 -4.41 -25.39 -8.99
CA LYS A 408 -3.73 -24.97 -10.24
C LYS A 408 -2.21 -24.90 -10.11
N THR A 409 -1.68 -24.73 -8.91
CA THR A 409 -0.28 -24.96 -8.55
C THR A 409 -0.09 -26.45 -8.35
N LYS A 410 -0.29 -27.21 -9.42
CA LYS A 410 0.69 -28.23 -9.72
C LYS A 410 2.00 -27.49 -9.98
N THR A 411 2.99 -27.74 -9.12
CA THR A 411 4.35 -27.18 -9.05
C THR A 411 4.46 -25.85 -8.26
N LYS A 412 5.13 -25.81 -7.10
CA LYS A 412 6.37 -26.50 -6.72
C LYS A 412 6.27 -27.25 -5.38
N LEU A 413 6.74 -28.50 -5.44
CA LEU A 413 6.87 -29.54 -4.42
C LEU A 413 5.58 -30.27 -4.00
N SER A 414 5.60 -31.59 -4.21
CA SER A 414 4.55 -32.61 -4.02
C SER A 414 3.48 -32.63 -5.12
N LEU A 415 3.12 -33.85 -5.57
CA LEU A 415 2.16 -34.20 -6.62
C LEU A 415 2.67 -34.09 -8.06
N TYR A 416 3.81 -34.73 -8.34
CA TYR A 416 3.85 -35.62 -9.50
C TYR A 416 3.31 -36.97 -9.02
N THR A 417 2.34 -37.55 -9.74
CA THR A 417 2.20 -39.01 -9.76
C THR A 417 3.53 -39.55 -10.30
N HIS A 418 4.19 -40.47 -9.60
CA HIS A 418 5.37 -41.11 -10.16
C HIS A 418 4.94 -41.68 -11.53
N PRO A 419 5.66 -41.41 -12.63
CA PRO A 419 5.32 -41.99 -13.93
C PRO A 419 5.24 -43.53 -13.89
N HIS A 420 5.88 -44.14 -12.88
CA HIS A 420 5.92 -45.57 -12.62
C HIS A 420 5.08 -46.04 -11.44
N CYS A 421 4.48 -45.16 -10.61
CA CYS A 421 3.73 -45.58 -9.42
C CYS A 421 2.62 -44.58 -9.03
N PRO A 422 1.33 -44.93 -9.18
CA PRO A 422 0.21 -44.05 -8.85
C PRO A 422 0.01 -43.82 -7.35
N GLU A 423 0.52 -44.72 -6.50
CA GLU A 423 0.16 -44.79 -5.07
C GLU A 423 1.29 -44.43 -4.09
N CYS A 424 2.48 -44.04 -4.58
CA CYS A 424 3.62 -43.73 -3.72
C CYS A 424 3.71 -42.22 -3.40
N PHE A 425 3.85 -41.89 -2.10
CA PHE A 425 3.95 -40.51 -1.58
C PHE A 425 5.33 -40.15 -1.03
N SER A 426 6.38 -40.96 -1.27
CA SER A 426 7.73 -40.72 -0.74
C SER A 426 8.53 -39.68 -1.56
N PRO A 427 9.39 -38.88 -0.92
CA PRO A 427 10.14 -37.81 -1.59
C PRO A 427 11.22 -38.36 -2.53
N LEU A 428 11.31 -37.81 -3.75
CA LEU A 428 12.35 -38.13 -4.73
C LEU A 428 13.69 -37.46 -4.37
N ARG A 429 14.80 -38.18 -4.51
CA ARG A 429 16.16 -37.65 -4.35
C ARG A 429 16.86 -37.58 -5.70
N LEU A 430 17.64 -36.52 -5.91
CA LEU A 430 18.44 -36.36 -7.13
C LEU A 430 19.76 -37.13 -6.94
N ASN A 431 20.12 -38.00 -7.89
CA ASN A 431 21.47 -38.53 -7.98
C ASN A 431 22.30 -37.64 -8.94
N PRO A 432 23.13 -36.73 -8.41
CA PRO A 432 23.89 -35.79 -9.24
C PRO A 432 24.93 -36.46 -10.14
N ALA A 433 25.41 -37.67 -9.81
CA ALA A 433 26.40 -38.38 -10.63
C ALA A 433 25.80 -38.94 -11.93
N LYS A 434 24.53 -39.35 -11.91
CA LYS A 434 23.81 -39.91 -13.07
C LYS A 434 22.82 -38.94 -13.71
N ASN A 435 22.59 -37.78 -13.08
CA ASN A 435 21.65 -36.75 -13.51
C ASN A 435 20.20 -37.28 -13.67
N GLU A 436 19.81 -38.13 -12.72
CA GLU A 436 18.53 -38.84 -12.66
C GLU A 436 17.88 -38.65 -11.28
N TRP A 437 16.54 -38.63 -11.23
CA TRP A 437 15.77 -38.67 -9.99
C TRP A 437 15.51 -40.13 -9.58
N TYR A 438 15.66 -40.45 -8.29
CA TYR A 438 15.43 -41.79 -7.76
C TYR A 438 14.47 -41.77 -6.54
N CYS A 439 13.64 -42.80 -6.40
CA CYS A 439 12.71 -42.99 -5.28
C CYS A 439 13.19 -44.13 -4.37
N ASP A 440 13.35 -43.87 -3.07
CA ASP A 440 13.83 -44.87 -2.10
C ASP A 440 12.87 -46.07 -1.96
N THR A 441 11.56 -45.88 -2.20
CA THR A 441 10.52 -46.91 -1.98
C THR A 441 10.28 -47.78 -3.22
N CYS A 442 10.41 -47.22 -4.42
CA CYS A 442 10.09 -47.91 -5.68
C CYS A 442 11.34 -48.35 -6.48
N GLN A 443 12.53 -47.90 -6.08
CA GLN A 443 13.81 -48.11 -6.77
C GLN A 443 13.85 -47.72 -8.27
N GLY A 444 12.88 -46.92 -8.76
CA GLY A 444 12.80 -46.46 -10.15
C GLY A 444 13.58 -45.15 -10.41
N PHE A 445 14.13 -44.99 -11.62
CA PHE A 445 14.95 -43.85 -12.06
C PHE A 445 14.30 -43.04 -13.20
N ILE A 446 14.46 -41.69 -13.20
CA ILE A 446 13.91 -40.78 -14.23
C ILE A 446 14.98 -39.81 -14.77
N LYS A 447 15.23 -39.80 -16.10
CA LYS A 447 16.20 -38.92 -16.79
C LYS A 447 15.70 -37.50 -17.04
N ILE A 448 16.60 -36.51 -16.90
CA ILE A 448 16.31 -35.07 -17.11
C ILE A 448 16.71 -34.64 -18.53
N TYR A 449 15.75 -34.16 -19.34
CA TYR A 449 16.03 -33.60 -20.69
C TYR A 449 16.20 -32.07 -20.66
N LYS A 450 17.29 -31.55 -21.26
CA LYS A 450 17.54 -30.09 -21.41
C LYS A 450 16.89 -29.54 -22.70
N LYS A 451 16.24 -28.37 -22.60
CA LYS A 451 15.67 -27.61 -23.74
C LYS A 451 16.77 -26.80 -24.46
N ARG A 452 16.86 -26.84 -25.81
CA ARG A 452 17.85 -26.08 -26.61
C ARG A 452 17.49 -24.58 -26.74
N PRO A 453 18.47 -23.65 -26.82
CA PRO A 453 18.21 -22.22 -27.02
C PRO A 453 18.13 -21.80 -28.51
N GLN A 454 17.25 -20.85 -28.86
CA GLN A 454 17.08 -20.27 -30.20
C GLN A 454 17.84 -18.92 -30.37
N PRO A 455 18.61 -18.70 -31.45
CA PRO A 455 19.49 -17.53 -31.63
C PRO A 455 18.82 -16.23 -32.12
N ALA A 456 17.67 -16.26 -32.80
CA ALA A 456 17.08 -15.09 -33.48
C ALA A 456 16.55 -13.96 -32.55
N LEU A 457 16.34 -14.24 -31.26
CA LEU A 457 15.88 -13.24 -30.28
C LEU A 457 17.00 -12.30 -29.81
N ARG A 458 18.28 -12.69 -29.90
CA ARG A 458 19.41 -11.91 -29.37
C ARG A 458 19.81 -10.70 -30.22
N GLU A 459 19.70 -10.78 -31.55
CA GLU A 459 20.05 -9.65 -32.42
C GLU A 459 19.02 -8.51 -32.35
N LYS A 460 17.75 -8.85 -32.20
CA LYS A 460 16.64 -7.90 -32.09
C LYS A 460 16.76 -7.02 -30.85
N GLU A 461 17.21 -7.58 -29.74
CA GLU A 461 17.49 -6.85 -28.49
C GLU A 461 18.74 -5.96 -28.56
N LYS A 462 19.67 -6.22 -29.49
CA LYS A 462 20.85 -5.37 -29.70
C LYS A 462 20.51 -4.11 -30.50
N ILE A 463 19.77 -4.24 -31.59
CA ILE A 463 19.41 -3.11 -32.46
C ILE A 463 18.51 -2.10 -31.72
N ASP A 464 17.50 -2.57 -30.99
CA ASP A 464 16.61 -1.71 -30.17
C ASP A 464 17.37 -1.00 -29.04
N ARG A 465 18.50 -1.55 -28.59
CA ARG A 465 19.36 -0.93 -27.57
C ARG A 465 20.16 0.22 -28.15
N HIS A 466 20.84 0.01 -29.29
CA HIS A 466 21.67 1.04 -29.92
C HIS A 466 20.85 2.26 -30.35
N MET A 467 19.65 2.03 -30.90
CA MET A 467 18.79 3.12 -31.35
C MET A 467 18.31 4.01 -30.18
N LYS A 468 17.99 3.41 -29.02
CA LYS A 468 17.66 4.16 -27.79
C LYS A 468 18.82 5.00 -27.27
N TYR A 469 20.05 4.49 -27.38
CA TYR A 469 21.24 5.23 -26.98
C TYR A 469 21.48 6.45 -27.86
N ILE A 470 21.35 6.31 -29.19
CA ILE A 470 21.58 7.40 -30.14
C ILE A 470 20.56 8.53 -29.93
N ILE A 471 19.27 8.19 -29.80
CA ILE A 471 18.20 9.17 -29.58
C ILE A 471 18.37 9.85 -28.22
N GLY A 472 18.65 9.08 -27.17
CA GLY A 472 18.88 9.63 -25.83
C GLY A 472 20.08 10.57 -25.77
N ALA A 473 21.21 10.19 -26.38
CA ALA A 473 22.40 11.03 -26.44
C ALA A 473 22.16 12.32 -27.24
N GLY A 474 21.45 12.25 -28.38
CA GLY A 474 21.08 13.43 -29.17
C GLY A 474 20.18 14.40 -28.39
N THR A 475 19.24 13.87 -27.61
CA THR A 475 18.34 14.69 -26.77
C THR A 475 19.11 15.43 -25.69
N ILE A 476 20.08 14.76 -25.04
CA ILE A 476 20.92 15.36 -24.01
C ILE A 476 21.82 16.46 -24.59
N LEU A 477 22.41 16.22 -25.77
CA LEU A 477 23.24 17.22 -26.45
C LEU A 477 22.43 18.44 -26.88
N LEU A 478 21.22 18.26 -27.41
CA LEU A 478 20.32 19.35 -27.77
C LEU A 478 19.87 20.17 -26.56
N CYS A 479 19.49 19.52 -25.46
CA CYS A 479 19.16 20.21 -24.21
C CYS A 479 20.38 20.96 -23.63
N GLY A 480 21.57 20.34 -23.66
CA GLY A 480 22.81 20.99 -23.24
C GLY A 480 23.14 22.21 -24.09
N TYR A 481 22.96 22.12 -25.42
CA TYR A 481 23.16 23.23 -26.34
C TYR A 481 22.19 24.40 -26.07
N VAL A 482 20.90 24.12 -25.82
CA VAL A 482 19.92 25.16 -25.47
C VAL A 482 20.27 25.84 -24.15
N ILE A 483 20.75 25.09 -23.15
CA ILE A 483 21.17 25.64 -21.86
C ILE A 483 22.41 26.53 -22.03
N GLN A 484 23.34 26.16 -22.91
CA GLN A 484 24.64 26.81 -23.05
C GLN A 484 24.66 27.99 -24.04
N SER A 485 23.80 27.99 -25.06
CA SER A 485 23.76 29.02 -26.11
C SER A 485 22.77 30.17 -25.86
N SER A 486 21.88 30.03 -24.87
CA SER A 486 20.76 30.96 -24.67
C SER A 486 20.95 31.87 -23.45
N PHE A 487 21.89 32.81 -23.50
CA PHE A 487 22.13 33.72 -22.37
C PHE A 487 20.98 34.70 -22.12
N ASP A 488 20.24 35.10 -23.17
CA ASP A 488 19.16 36.11 -23.09
C ASP A 488 17.74 35.55 -22.86
N MET A 489 17.56 34.23 -22.79
CA MET A 489 16.23 33.64 -22.56
C MET A 489 15.85 33.62 -21.08
N THR A 490 14.59 33.92 -20.80
CA THR A 490 14.00 33.77 -19.47
C THR A 490 13.92 32.29 -19.05
N VAL A 491 13.83 32.03 -17.75
CA VAL A 491 13.73 30.65 -17.21
C VAL A 491 12.54 29.89 -17.80
N VAL A 492 11.43 30.58 -18.07
CA VAL A 492 10.21 30.00 -18.65
C VAL A 492 10.43 29.58 -20.12
N GLU A 493 11.14 30.38 -20.91
CA GLU A 493 11.45 30.08 -22.32
C GLU A 493 12.47 28.94 -22.45
N LYS A 494 13.45 28.89 -21.55
CA LYS A 494 14.38 27.74 -21.44
C LYS A 494 13.62 26.46 -21.11
N LEU A 495 12.67 26.52 -20.18
CA LEU A 495 11.82 25.39 -19.83
C LEU A 495 10.92 24.96 -21.00
N SER A 496 10.29 25.89 -21.71
CA SER A 496 9.45 25.55 -22.88
C SER A 496 10.25 24.93 -24.01
N ALA A 497 11.47 25.41 -24.26
CA ALA A 497 12.37 24.84 -25.26
C ALA A 497 12.82 23.41 -24.89
N ILE A 498 13.17 23.17 -23.63
CA ILE A 498 13.53 21.83 -23.13
C ILE A 498 12.33 20.88 -23.20
N ILE A 499 11.14 21.34 -22.81
CA ILE A 499 9.90 20.56 -22.93
C ILE A 499 9.60 20.23 -24.39
N GLY A 500 9.76 21.18 -25.31
CA GLY A 500 9.60 20.99 -26.75
C GLY A 500 10.57 19.95 -27.32
N ILE A 501 11.85 19.99 -26.93
CA ILE A 501 12.86 18.99 -27.33
C ILE A 501 12.50 17.60 -26.78
N PHE A 502 12.02 17.51 -25.54
CA PHE A 502 11.57 16.24 -24.96
C PHE A 502 10.33 15.69 -25.66
N LEU A 503 9.35 16.52 -25.99
CA LEU A 503 8.16 16.11 -26.74
C LEU A 503 8.53 15.67 -28.17
N GLY A 504 9.39 16.43 -28.84
CA GLY A 504 9.85 16.10 -30.19
C GLY A 504 10.59 14.77 -30.26
N THR A 505 11.48 14.51 -29.29
CA THR A 505 12.27 13.26 -29.25
C THR A 505 11.45 12.04 -28.83
N THR A 506 10.46 12.22 -27.93
CA THR A 506 9.50 11.16 -27.59
C THR A 506 8.54 10.84 -28.74
N LEU A 507 8.07 11.85 -29.49
CA LEU A 507 7.29 11.66 -30.70
C LEU A 507 8.11 10.95 -31.79
N ALA A 508 9.34 11.41 -32.06
CA ALA A 508 10.24 10.76 -33.01
C ALA A 508 10.47 9.28 -32.67
N PHE A 509 10.71 8.97 -31.40
CA PHE A 509 10.85 7.60 -30.91
C PHE A 509 9.58 6.76 -31.13
N PHE A 510 8.40 7.34 -30.92
CA PHE A 510 7.13 6.68 -31.14
C PHE A 510 6.85 6.40 -32.62
N THR A 511 7.13 7.36 -33.52
CA THR A 511 7.03 7.19 -34.98
C THR A 511 7.99 6.13 -35.50
N ILE A 512 9.25 6.11 -35.05
CA ILE A 512 10.21 5.08 -35.46
C ILE A 512 9.73 3.70 -35.02
N ARG A 513 9.21 3.58 -33.79
CA ARG A 513 8.66 2.32 -33.26
C ARG A 513 7.43 1.85 -34.05
N LEU A 514 6.55 2.77 -34.45
CA LEU A 514 5.40 2.49 -35.31
C LEU A 514 5.84 2.04 -36.71
N LEU A 515 6.83 2.69 -37.32
CA LEU A 515 7.40 2.30 -38.62
C LEU A 515 8.01 0.89 -38.58
N PHE A 516 8.73 0.54 -37.52
CA PHE A 516 9.26 -0.82 -37.32
C PHE A 516 8.19 -1.87 -36.99
N GLN A 517 7.02 -1.45 -36.47
CA GLN A 517 5.86 -2.33 -36.33
C GLN A 517 5.10 -2.50 -37.65
N ALA A 518 4.99 -1.45 -38.47
CA ALA A 518 4.33 -1.49 -39.79
C ALA A 518 5.11 -2.33 -40.82
N LYS A 519 6.44 -2.43 -40.69
CA LYS A 519 7.25 -3.35 -41.51
C LYS A 519 6.99 -4.84 -41.22
N ARG A 520 6.23 -5.20 -40.17
CA ARG A 520 5.80 -6.58 -39.88
C ARG A 520 4.56 -7.04 -40.65
N THR A 521 3.85 -6.14 -41.33
CA THR A 521 2.66 -6.49 -42.12
C THR A 521 2.95 -6.72 -43.59
N ILE A 522 4.20 -6.53 -44.04
CA ILE A 522 4.62 -6.65 -45.46
C ILE A 522 5.74 -7.70 -45.65
N SER A 523 6.15 -8.41 -44.59
CA SER A 523 7.05 -9.57 -44.66
C SER A 523 6.45 -10.72 -43.87
#